data_AF-A0A1F7IWL4-F1
#
_entry.id   AF-A0A1F7IWL4-F1
#
_cell.length_a   1.000
_cell.length_b   1.000
_cell.length_c   1.000
_cell.angle_alpha   90.00
_cell.angle_beta   90.00
_cell.angle_gamma   90.00
#
_symmetry.space_group_name_H-M   'P 1'
#
loop_
_entity.id
_entity.type
_entity.pdbx_description
1 polymer ?
#
loop_
_entity_poly.entity_id
_entity_poly.type
_entity_poly.pdbx_seq_one_letter_code
_entity_poly.pdbx_strand_id
1 'polypeptide(L)'
;MTKHFKAVRFAWNGIVWGLKTQPNYRVHILLSLITVLAGYYYGISYEEWLTVIVMMFLGFVIETVNTAIEKLGDSIDTKFNEHIKLAKDSGAGAMLIFSFGAAIIAAIIFLPKIF
;
A
#
# COMPACT_ATOMS: atom_id res chain seq x y z
N MET A 1 5.24 28.63 17.08
CA MET A 1 4.25 27.69 16.49
C MET A 1 4.91 26.89 15.38
N THR A 2 4.84 25.58 15.50
CA THR A 2 5.99 24.67 15.52
C THR A 2 6.14 23.87 14.22
N LYS A 3 7.38 23.69 13.73
CA LYS A 3 7.70 22.97 12.47
C LYS A 3 7.00 21.60 12.36
N HIS A 4 6.78 20.92 13.49
CA HIS A 4 6.08 19.63 13.59
C HIS A 4 4.62 19.67 13.09
N PHE A 5 3.86 20.73 13.41
CA PHE A 5 2.46 20.81 12.99
C PHE A 5 2.32 20.97 11.46
N LYS A 6 3.29 21.63 10.82
CA LYS A 6 3.37 21.72 9.36
C LYS A 6 3.71 20.38 8.74
N ALA A 7 4.64 19.61 9.32
CA ALA A 7 5.03 18.29 8.82
C ALA A 7 3.87 17.28 8.84
N VAL A 8 3.11 17.23 9.95
CA VAL A 8 1.90 16.38 10.04
C VAL A 8 0.86 16.77 8.98
N ARG A 9 0.65 18.08 8.78
CA ARG A 9 -0.26 18.56 7.72
C ARG A 9 0.19 18.14 6.32
N PHE A 10 1.49 18.19 6.03
CA PHE A 10 2.01 17.75 4.74
C PHE A 10 1.85 16.25 4.53
N ALA A 11 2.15 15.44 5.54
CA ALA A 11 1.92 14.00 5.49
C ALA A 11 0.43 13.68 5.26
N TRP A 12 -0.47 14.36 5.98
CA TRP A 12 -1.91 14.21 5.81
C TRP A 12 -2.38 14.60 4.40
N ASN A 13 -1.88 15.71 3.85
CA ASN A 13 -2.19 16.12 2.49
C ASN A 13 -1.76 15.05 1.47
N GLY A 14 -0.60 14.42 1.66
CA GLY A 14 -0.11 13.34 0.82
C GLY A 14 -1.05 12.13 0.82
N ILE A 15 -1.47 11.69 2.01
CA ILE A 15 -2.43 10.59 2.17
C ILE A 15 -3.76 10.94 1.48
N VAL A 16 -4.33 12.11 1.79
CA VAL A 16 -5.63 12.54 1.22
C VAL A 16 -5.57 12.66 -0.31
N TRP A 17 -4.47 13.19 -0.85
CA TRP A 17 -4.25 13.26 -2.28
C TRP A 17 -4.14 11.87 -2.91
N GLY A 18 -3.38 10.96 -2.31
CA GLY A 18 -3.25 9.56 -2.75
C GLY A 18 -4.60 8.87 -2.84
N LEU A 19 -5.38 8.93 -1.76
CA LEU A 19 -6.73 8.36 -1.67
C LEU A 19 -7.69 8.89 -2.76
N LYS A 20 -7.60 10.18 -3.09
CA LYS A 20 -8.49 10.81 -4.07
C LYS A 20 -8.09 10.51 -5.51
N THR A 21 -6.79 10.48 -5.79
CA THR A 21 -6.28 10.56 -7.16
C THR A 21 -5.71 9.26 -7.70
N GLN A 22 -5.23 8.36 -6.84
CA GLN A 22 -4.53 7.16 -7.28
C GLN A 22 -5.46 5.94 -7.35
N PRO A 23 -5.60 5.28 -8.52
CA PRO A 23 -6.43 4.08 -8.66
C PRO A 23 -5.97 2.93 -7.75
N ASN A 24 -4.66 2.70 -7.65
CA ASN A 24 -4.08 1.62 -6.83
C ASN A 24 -4.41 1.79 -5.35
N TYR A 25 -4.46 3.02 -4.84
CA TYR A 25 -4.93 3.30 -3.48
C TYR A 25 -6.37 2.81 -3.25
N ARG A 26 -7.27 3.01 -4.23
CA ARG A 26 -8.66 2.55 -4.12
C ARG A 26 -8.74 1.03 -4.11
N VAL A 27 -7.91 0.37 -4.93
CA VAL A 27 -7.78 -1.09 -4.92
C VAL A 27 -7.28 -1.58 -3.56
N HIS A 28 -6.25 -0.97 -2.99
CA HIS A 28 -5.74 -1.33 -1.66
C HIS A 28 -6.78 -1.15 -0.56
N ILE A 29 -7.58 -0.08 -0.58
CA ILE A 29 -8.69 0.11 0.38
C ILE A 29 -9.75 -0.99 0.21
N LEU A 30 -10.14 -1.29 -1.03
CA LEU A 30 -11.14 -2.31 -1.29
C LEU A 30 -10.68 -3.68 -0.81
N LEU A 31 -9.44 -4.08 -1.16
CA LEU A 31 -8.86 -5.34 -0.71
C LEU A 31 -8.73 -5.39 0.81
N SER A 32 -8.28 -4.29 1.43
CA SER A 32 -8.21 -4.14 2.88
C SER A 32 -9.58 -4.35 3.54
N LEU A 33 -10.63 -3.75 3.00
CA LEU A 33 -12.00 -3.90 3.52
C LEU A 33 -12.46 -5.36 3.40
N ILE A 34 -12.22 -6.00 2.25
CA ILE A 34 -12.54 -7.42 2.04
C ILE A 34 -11.80 -8.30 3.06
N THR A 35 -10.50 -8.06 3.27
CA THR A 35 -9.69 -8.82 4.24
C THR A 35 -10.18 -8.64 5.67
N VAL A 36 -10.57 -7.43 6.06
CA VAL A 36 -11.16 -7.16 7.39
C VAL A 36 -12.49 -7.89 7.55
N LEU A 37 -13.38 -7.81 6.56
CA LEU A 37 -14.68 -8.51 6.61
C LEU A 37 -14.48 -10.03 6.66
N ALA A 38 -13.53 -10.57 5.90
CA ALA A 38 -13.16 -11.98 5.96
C ALA A 38 -12.59 -12.36 7.34
N GLY A 39 -11.72 -11.52 7.92
CA GLY A 39 -11.15 -11.74 9.26
C GLY A 39 -12.23 -11.87 10.34
N TYR A 40 -13.24 -11.00 10.29
CA TYR A 40 -14.39 -11.09 11.19
C TYR A 40 -15.25 -12.32 10.91
N TYR A 41 -15.54 -12.62 9.64
CA TYR A 41 -16.39 -13.75 9.25
C TYR A 41 -15.79 -15.11 9.65
N TYR A 42 -14.47 -15.30 9.44
CA TYR A 42 -13.77 -16.55 9.75
C TYR A 42 -13.27 -16.64 11.21
N GLY A 43 -13.49 -15.61 12.02
CA GLY A 43 -13.06 -15.60 13.42
C GLY A 43 -11.56 -15.84 13.59
N ILE A 44 -10.73 -15.07 12.86
CA ILE A 44 -9.27 -15.20 12.96
C ILE A 44 -8.79 -14.78 14.35
N SER A 45 -7.68 -15.40 14.80
CA SER A 45 -7.09 -15.18 16.12
C SER A 45 -6.55 -13.75 16.26
N TYR A 46 -6.26 -13.36 17.51
CA TYR A 46 -5.63 -12.06 17.79
C TYR A 46 -4.29 -11.88 17.05
N GLU A 47 -3.48 -12.93 16.97
CA GLU A 47 -2.17 -12.92 16.30
C GLU A 47 -2.32 -12.81 14.77
N GLU A 48 -3.32 -13.48 14.20
CA GLU A 48 -3.69 -13.36 12.79
C GLU A 48 -4.16 -11.94 12.47
N TRP A 49 -4.94 -11.31 13.35
CA TRP A 49 -5.34 -9.91 13.23
C TRP A 49 -4.16 -8.94 13.23
N LEU A 50 -3.21 -9.10 14.16
CA LEU A 50 -1.99 -8.28 14.18
C LEU A 50 -1.25 -8.38 12.84
N THR A 51 -1.14 -9.59 12.30
CA THR A 51 -0.50 -9.84 11.00
C THR A 51 -1.25 -9.16 9.86
N VAL A 52 -2.58 -9.30 9.81
CA VAL A 52 -3.44 -8.65 8.79
C VAL A 52 -3.29 -7.12 8.84
N ILE A 53 -3.34 -6.53 10.03
CA ILE A 53 -3.20 -5.08 10.23
C ILE A 53 -1.84 -4.60 9.73
N VAL A 54 -0.76 -5.27 10.13
CA VAL A 54 0.61 -4.90 9.69
C VAL A 54 0.73 -4.98 8.18
N MET A 55 0.26 -6.07 7.56
CA MET A 55 0.32 -6.24 6.11
C MET A 55 -0.50 -5.17 5.39
N MET A 56 -1.71 -4.87 5.86
CA MET A 56 -2.55 -3.82 5.26
C MET A 56 -1.84 -2.46 5.26
N PHE A 57 -1.31 -2.02 6.41
CA PHE A 57 -0.62 -0.73 6.50
C PHE A 57 0.69 -0.70 5.73
N LEU A 58 1.45 -1.81 5.72
CA LEU A 58 2.67 -1.92 4.92
C LEU A 58 2.36 -1.78 3.42
N GLY A 59 1.25 -2.34 2.94
CA GLY A 59 0.79 -2.17 1.57
C GLY A 59 0.52 -0.71 1.22
N PHE A 60 -0.16 0.04 2.09
CA PHE A 60 -0.35 1.47 1.89
C PHE A 60 0.96 2.26 1.89
N VAL A 61 1.91 1.91 2.76
CA VAL A 61 3.24 2.55 2.78
C VAL A 61 3.95 2.34 1.44
N ILE A 62 3.98 1.10 0.95
CA ILE A 62 4.65 0.76 -0.32
C ILE A 62 3.96 1.45 -1.50
N GLU A 63 2.62 1.49 -1.53
CA GLU A 63 1.86 2.20 -2.56
C GLU A 63 2.16 3.72 -2.55
N THR A 64 2.27 4.30 -1.36
CA THR A 64 2.63 5.72 -1.19
C THR A 64 4.02 6.01 -1.75
N VAL A 65 4.99 5.15 -1.46
CA VAL A 65 6.36 5.29 -1.95
C VAL A 65 6.40 5.09 -3.46
N ASN A 66 5.71 4.07 -4.00
CA ASN A 66 5.61 3.84 -5.44
C ASN A 66 5.04 5.07 -6.16
N THR A 67 3.91 5.60 -5.69
CA THR A 67 3.30 6.82 -6.25
C THR A 67 4.25 8.02 -6.15
N ALA A 68 4.97 8.18 -5.04
CA ALA A 68 5.91 9.29 -4.87
C ALA A 68 7.05 9.23 -5.91
N ILE A 69 7.60 8.03 -6.16
CA ILE A 69 8.61 7.80 -7.19
C ILE A 69 8.04 8.11 -8.58
N GLU A 70 6.84 7.62 -8.88
CA GLU A 70 6.16 7.88 -10.16
C GLU A 70 5.99 9.39 -10.41
N LYS A 71 5.47 10.13 -9.42
CA LYS A 71 5.22 11.57 -9.55
C LYS A 71 6.49 12.39 -9.58
N LEU A 72 7.52 11.99 -8.85
CA LEU A 72 8.83 12.63 -8.95
C LEU A 72 9.39 12.45 -10.36
N GLY A 73 9.34 11.22 -10.90
CA GLY A 73 9.76 10.95 -12.28
C GLY A 73 8.98 11.77 -13.31
N ASP A 74 7.65 11.80 -13.19
CA ASP A 74 6.75 12.61 -14.06
C ASP A 74 7.08 14.11 -14.00
N SER A 75 7.61 14.61 -12.87
CA SER A 75 7.95 16.02 -12.70
C SER A 75 9.31 16.42 -13.30
N ILE A 76 10.21 15.45 -13.54
CA ILE A 76 11.56 15.70 -14.04
C ILE A 76 11.59 15.77 -15.57
N ASP A 77 11.03 14.76 -16.25
CA ASP A 77 10.97 14.70 -17.71
C ASP A 77 9.77 13.87 -18.15
N THR A 78 9.05 14.35 -19.17
CA THR A 78 7.94 13.63 -19.79
C THR A 78 8.38 12.77 -20.98
N LYS A 79 9.62 12.95 -21.45
CA LYS A 79 10.23 12.09 -22.48
C LYS A 79 10.78 10.82 -21.85
N PHE A 80 10.97 9.80 -22.67
CA PHE A 80 11.58 8.56 -22.23
C PHE A 80 12.98 8.82 -21.67
N ASN A 81 13.21 8.40 -20.43
CA ASN A 81 14.49 8.43 -19.75
C ASN A 81 14.69 7.09 -19.06
N GLU A 82 15.81 6.42 -19.36
CA GLU A 82 16.09 5.07 -18.87
C GLU A 82 16.22 5.01 -17.33
N HIS A 83 16.80 6.05 -16.70
CA HIS A 83 16.93 6.11 -15.25
C HIS A 83 15.58 6.31 -14.55
N ILE A 84 14.71 7.16 -15.12
CA ILE A 84 13.35 7.36 -14.60
C ILE A 84 12.54 6.07 -14.76
N LYS A 85 12.67 5.39 -15.91
CA LYS A 85 12.07 4.08 -16.11
C LYS A 85 12.54 3.09 -15.05
N LEU A 86 13.84 2.96 -14.82
CA LEU A 86 14.39 2.04 -13.83
C LEU A 86 13.87 2.33 -12.41
N ALA A 87 13.75 3.61 -12.05
CA ALA A 87 13.20 4.01 -10.75
C ALA A 87 11.72 3.62 -10.60
N LYS A 88 10.90 3.88 -11.62
CA LYS A 88 9.47 3.50 -11.64
C LYS A 88 9.30 1.98 -11.62
N ASP A 89 10.07 1.27 -12.45
CA ASP A 89 10.06 -0.20 -12.50
C ASP A 89 10.46 -0.80 -11.14
N SER A 90 11.42 -0.19 -10.44
CA SER A 90 11.84 -0.63 -9.10
C SER A 90 10.76 -0.40 -8.04
N GLY A 91 10.06 0.74 -8.10
CA GLY A 91 8.91 1.02 -7.23
C GLY A 91 7.78 0.01 -7.43
N ALA A 92 7.42 -0.26 -8.70
CA ALA A 92 6.43 -1.25 -9.06
C ALA A 92 6.87 -2.67 -8.67
N GLY A 93 8.16 -2.98 -8.81
CA GLY A 93 8.76 -4.24 -8.37
C GLY A 93 8.63 -4.47 -6.86
N ALA A 94 8.86 -3.42 -6.06
CA ALA A 94 8.64 -3.50 -4.60
C ALA A 94 7.17 -3.79 -4.26
N MET A 95 6.23 -3.15 -4.97
CA MET A 95 4.80 -3.44 -4.81
C MET A 95 4.45 -4.89 -5.18
N LEU A 96 5.01 -5.40 -6.28
CA LEU A 96 4.79 -6.77 -6.71
C LEU A 96 5.28 -7.78 -5.67
N ILE A 97 6.51 -7.63 -5.17
CA ILE A 97 7.09 -8.50 -4.14
C ILE A 97 6.22 -8.49 -2.88
N PHE A 98 5.80 -7.30 -2.44
CA PHE A 98 4.90 -7.18 -1.28
C PHE A 98 3.56 -7.88 -1.51
N SER A 99 2.92 -7.65 -2.65
CA SER A 99 1.61 -8.22 -2.98
C SER A 99 1.64 -9.75 -2.98
N PHE A 100 2.73 -10.35 -3.47
CA PHE A 100 2.93 -11.79 -3.46
C PHE A 100 3.08 -12.33 -2.03
N GLY A 101 3.90 -11.67 -1.19
CA GLY A 101 4.04 -12.02 0.22
C GLY A 101 2.72 -11.87 1.00
N ALA A 102 1.97 -10.80 0.75
CA ALA A 102 0.64 -10.58 1.33
C ALA A 102 -0.36 -11.66 0.94
N ALA A 103 -0.34 -12.10 -0.33
CA ALA A 103 -1.20 -13.19 -0.78
C ALA A 103 -0.87 -14.51 -0.09
N ILE A 104 0.42 -14.83 0.09
CA ILE A 104 0.85 -16.04 0.81
C ILE A 104 0.38 -15.99 2.27
N ILE A 105 0.58 -14.87 2.96
CA ILE A 105 0.16 -14.70 4.35
C ILE A 105 -1.37 -14.81 4.47
N ALA A 106 -2.11 -14.16 3.57
CA ALA A 106 -3.56 -14.29 3.53
C ALA A 106 -3.99 -15.74 3.30
N ALA A 107 -3.33 -16.48 2.41
CA ALA A 107 -3.61 -17.90 2.19
C ALA A 107 -3.37 -18.75 3.45
N ILE A 108 -2.26 -18.50 4.17
CA ILE A 108 -1.94 -19.21 5.43
C ILE A 108 -3.02 -18.96 6.50
N ILE A 109 -3.52 -17.74 6.60
CA ILE A 109 -4.53 -17.37 7.61
C ILE A 109 -5.93 -17.89 7.21
N PHE A 110 -6.33 -17.70 5.96
CA PHE A 110 -7.73 -17.90 5.56
C PHE A 110 -8.02 -19.28 4.98
N LEU A 111 -7.08 -19.95 4.28
CA LEU A 111 -7.37 -21.28 3.70
C LEU A 111 -7.77 -22.33 4.75
N PRO A 112 -7.10 -22.44 5.91
CA PRO A 112 -7.47 -23.42 6.95
C PRO A 112 -8.80 -23.12 7.65
N LYS A 113 -9.40 -21.95 7.40
CA LYS A 113 -10.70 -21.54 7.95
C LYS A 113 -11.84 -21.78 6.96
N ILE A 114 -11.51 -21.98 5.69
CA ILE A 114 -12.46 -22.25 4.60
C ILE A 114 -12.72 -23.74 4.44
N PHE A 115 -11.67 -24.55 4.60
CA PHE A 115 -11.68 -26.01 4.45
C PHE A 115 -11.39 -26.67 5.80
#